data_AF-A0AA41RTZ5-F1
#
_entry.id   AF-A0AA41RTZ5-F1
#
_cell.length_a   1.000
_cell.length_b   1.000
_cell.length_c   1.000
_cell.angle_alpha   90.00
_cell.angle_beta   90.00
_cell.angle_gamma   90.00
#
_symmetry.space_group_name_H-M   'P 1'
#
loop_
_entity.id
_entity.type
_entity.pdbx_description
1 polymer ?
#
loop_
_entity_poly.entity_id
_entity_poly.type
_entity_poly.pdbx_seq_one_letter_code
_entity_poly.pdbx_strand_id
1 'polypeptide(L)'
;MGTESVVPKKAPTPTPKAVIHQKFGANAVYKTEEVKEPVQNVCPGLAVPQQGPCLFRCCLQLPDMTVTSEVCKRKKDAEQSAAKIAMEKLGIQPARNEPTVKELCDELVTRVSYVFSDEFFPSGHPLTGHLRAALARKGHLRGLVPAFILASCDQKVNNLCKSINCKVETDHLLSIPLIMRAATSSASVATDEGKLWIRKQNPYTPATIEAATDGNPSAESICVEAIHIPYLLEKAVQPLVLNISSKGYYVDAIAEKLGVADASHVLLSRC
;
A
#
# COMPACT_ATOMS: atom_id res chain seq x y z
N MET A 1 17.34 10.31 -29.27
CA MET A 1 17.17 8.93 -29.76
C MET A 1 17.18 8.01 -28.54
N GLY A 2 16.19 7.20 -28.21
CA GLY A 2 14.85 7.00 -28.75
C GLY A 2 13.84 6.90 -27.60
N THR A 3 12.58 7.19 -27.89
CA THR A 3 11.45 7.05 -26.96
C THR A 3 11.05 5.58 -26.90
N GLU A 4 11.57 4.84 -25.93
CA GLU A 4 11.05 3.51 -25.60
C GLU A 4 9.66 3.66 -24.97
N SER A 5 8.64 3.28 -25.72
CA SER A 5 7.27 3.13 -25.24
C SER A 5 7.24 2.00 -24.20
N VAL A 6 7.20 2.36 -22.92
CA VAL A 6 7.06 1.43 -21.81
C VAL A 6 5.63 0.87 -21.83
N VAL A 7 5.48 -0.37 -22.27
CA VAL A 7 4.21 -1.11 -22.17
C VAL A 7 4.03 -1.55 -20.70
N PRO A 8 2.98 -1.10 -19.99
CA PRO A 8 2.74 -1.52 -18.62
C PRO A 8 2.49 -3.03 -18.57
N LYS A 9 3.14 -3.71 -17.62
CA LYS A 9 2.81 -5.10 -17.29
C LYS A 9 1.41 -5.10 -16.65
N LYS A 10 0.50 -5.91 -17.21
CA LYS A 10 -0.88 -6.08 -16.75
C LYS A 10 -0.92 -6.37 -15.25
N ALA A 11 -1.62 -5.53 -14.49
CA ALA A 11 -2.01 -5.88 -13.13
C ALA A 11 -2.82 -7.19 -13.17
N PRO A 12 -2.73 -8.05 -12.13
CA PRO A 12 -3.53 -9.26 -12.07
C PRO A 12 -5.01 -8.90 -12.22
N THR A 13 -5.64 -9.47 -13.23
CA THR A 13 -7.04 -9.16 -13.57
C THR A 13 -7.91 -9.44 -12.33
N PRO A 14 -8.69 -8.45 -11.86
CA PRO A 14 -9.50 -8.64 -10.65
C PRO A 14 -10.43 -9.84 -10.82
N THR A 15 -10.49 -10.69 -9.80
CA THR A 15 -11.33 -11.90 -9.86
C THR A 15 -12.81 -11.51 -10.02
N PRO A 16 -13.64 -12.31 -10.70
CA PRO A 16 -15.06 -11.99 -10.91
C PRO A 16 -15.81 -11.59 -9.64
N LYS A 17 -15.56 -12.26 -8.52
CA LYS A 17 -16.15 -11.92 -7.22
C LYS A 17 -15.74 -10.52 -6.73
N ALA A 18 -14.49 -10.13 -6.94
CA ALA A 18 -14.00 -8.81 -6.56
C ALA A 18 -14.65 -7.70 -7.40
N VAL A 19 -14.86 -7.95 -8.71
CA VAL A 19 -15.53 -7.00 -9.61
C VAL A 19 -16.99 -6.78 -9.20
N ILE A 20 -17.73 -7.86 -8.91
CA ILE A 20 -19.12 -7.77 -8.42
C ILE A 20 -19.17 -7.03 -7.08
N HIS A 21 -18.29 -7.34 -6.13
CA HIS A 21 -18.24 -6.65 -4.84
C HIS A 21 -17.88 -5.16 -4.99
N GLN A 22 -16.99 -4.80 -5.90
CA GLN A 22 -16.65 -3.40 -6.18
C GLN A 22 -17.86 -2.62 -6.71
N LYS A 23 -18.71 -3.25 -7.54
CA LYS A 23 -19.86 -2.58 -8.18
C LYS A 23 -21.09 -2.53 -7.28
N PHE A 24 -21.37 -3.59 -6.52
CA PHE A 24 -22.61 -3.75 -5.76
C PHE A 24 -22.41 -3.74 -4.23
N GLY A 25 -21.17 -3.83 -3.75
CA GLY A 25 -20.84 -3.79 -2.33
C GLY A 25 -21.61 -4.83 -1.51
N ALA A 26 -22.20 -4.37 -0.42
CA ALA A 26 -23.02 -5.18 0.49
C ALA A 26 -24.32 -5.73 -0.15
N ASN A 27 -24.73 -5.20 -1.31
CA ASN A 27 -25.93 -5.66 -2.01
C ASN A 27 -25.70 -6.95 -2.83
N ALA A 28 -24.46 -7.44 -2.91
CA ALA A 28 -24.13 -8.73 -3.52
C ALA A 28 -24.10 -9.85 -2.46
N VAL A 29 -25.17 -10.64 -2.39
CA VAL A 29 -25.33 -11.69 -1.38
C VAL A 29 -25.04 -13.06 -1.99
N TYR A 30 -24.00 -13.74 -1.49
CA TYR A 30 -23.60 -15.08 -1.91
C TYR A 30 -24.16 -16.13 -0.93
N LYS A 31 -24.98 -17.05 -1.42
CA LYS A 31 -25.51 -18.20 -0.67
C LYS A 31 -24.94 -19.48 -1.28
N THR A 32 -24.08 -20.19 -0.53
CA THR A 32 -23.53 -21.49 -0.98
C THR A 32 -24.31 -22.63 -0.35
N GLU A 33 -24.73 -23.58 -1.18
CA GLU A 33 -25.36 -24.83 -0.77
C GLU A 33 -24.44 -26.02 -1.08
N GLU A 34 -24.51 -27.06 -0.25
CA GLU A 34 -23.86 -28.35 -0.50
C GLU A 34 -24.77 -29.24 -1.34
N VAL A 35 -24.24 -29.75 -2.44
CA VAL A 35 -24.90 -30.68 -3.34
C VAL A 35 -24.32 -32.07 -3.07
N LYS A 36 -25.18 -33.01 -2.67
CA LYS A 36 -24.81 -34.42 -2.50
C LYS A 36 -25.03 -35.15 -3.82
N GLU A 37 -24.00 -35.81 -4.33
CA GLU A 37 -24.15 -36.76 -5.44
C GLU A 37 -24.67 -38.12 -4.94
N PRO A 38 -25.44 -38.85 -5.75
CA PRO A 38 -25.83 -40.21 -5.44
C PRO A 38 -24.60 -41.11 -5.35
N VAL A 39 -24.48 -41.86 -4.26
CA VAL A 39 -23.35 -42.77 -4.00
C VAL A 39 -23.35 -43.88 -5.04
N GLN A 40 -22.38 -43.88 -5.97
CA GLN A 40 -22.31 -44.87 -7.06
C GLN A 40 -21.82 -46.26 -6.61
N ASN A 41 -21.26 -46.40 -5.41
CA ASN A 41 -20.77 -47.69 -4.88
C ASN A 41 -21.40 -48.03 -3.54
N VAL A 42 -22.62 -48.57 -3.56
CA VAL A 42 -23.23 -49.17 -2.36
C VAL A 42 -22.62 -50.55 -2.18
N CYS A 43 -21.56 -50.67 -1.38
CA CYS A 43 -21.06 -51.97 -0.92
C CYS A 43 -22.11 -52.56 0.05
N PRO A 44 -22.75 -53.69 -0.27
CA PRO A 44 -23.77 -54.28 0.61
C PRO A 44 -23.13 -54.70 1.94
N GLY A 45 -23.64 -54.21 3.07
CA GLY A 45 -23.24 -54.67 4.41
C GLY A 45 -22.48 -53.66 5.30
N LEU A 46 -22.13 -52.47 4.80
CA LEU A 46 -21.54 -51.39 5.60
C LEU A 46 -22.63 -50.39 6.06
N ALA A 47 -23.00 -50.42 7.34
CA ALA A 47 -23.96 -49.49 7.95
C ALA A 47 -23.33 -48.13 8.33
N VAL A 48 -22.33 -47.66 7.58
CA VAL A 48 -21.69 -46.36 7.79
C VAL A 48 -21.98 -45.48 6.57
N PRO A 49 -22.62 -44.31 6.72
CA PRO A 49 -22.79 -43.39 5.61
C PRO A 49 -21.41 -42.89 5.15
N GLN A 50 -20.91 -43.40 4.03
CA GLN A 50 -19.74 -42.85 3.39
C GLN A 50 -20.14 -41.53 2.72
N GLN A 51 -19.91 -40.43 3.43
CA GLN A 51 -20.15 -39.10 2.89
C GLN A 51 -19.14 -38.85 1.77
N GLY A 52 -19.62 -38.92 0.52
CA GLY A 52 -18.83 -38.62 -0.66
C GLY A 52 -18.31 -37.17 -0.65
N PRO A 53 -17.42 -36.81 -1.59
CA PRO A 53 -16.89 -35.46 -1.67
C PRO A 53 -18.03 -34.44 -1.78
N CYS A 54 -18.12 -33.51 -0.84
CA CYS A 54 -19.13 -32.45 -0.88
C CYS A 54 -18.90 -31.57 -2.11
N LEU A 55 -19.91 -31.46 -2.96
CA LEU A 55 -19.93 -30.48 -4.04
C LEU A 55 -20.68 -29.24 -3.57
N PHE A 56 -20.39 -28.11 -4.19
CA PHE A 56 -20.92 -26.81 -3.82
C PHE A 56 -21.57 -26.14 -5.01
N ARG A 57 -22.69 -25.47 -4.77
CA ARG A 57 -23.32 -24.56 -5.72
C ARG A 57 -23.53 -23.22 -5.01
N CYS A 58 -23.36 -22.12 -5.74
CA CYS A 58 -23.56 -20.79 -5.18
C CYS A 58 -24.65 -20.04 -5.92
N CYS A 59 -25.60 -19.49 -5.16
CA CYS A 59 -26.60 -18.54 -5.62
C CYS A 59 -26.16 -17.12 -5.21
N LEU A 60 -25.89 -16.28 -6.21
CA LEU A 60 -25.58 -14.86 -6.06
C LEU A 60 -26.86 -14.04 -6.30
N GLN A 61 -27.30 -13.34 -5.26
CA GLN A 61 -28.41 -12.40 -5.32
C GLN A 61 -27.85 -10.98 -5.46
N LEU A 62 -28.26 -10.29 -6.52
CA LEU A 62 -28.00 -8.89 -6.81
C LEU A 62 -29.34 -8.13 -6.83
N PRO A 63 -29.34 -6.78 -6.74
CA PRO A 63 -30.58 -5.99 -6.79
C PRO A 63 -31.45 -6.30 -8.01
N ASP A 64 -30.82 -6.50 -9.17
CA ASP A 64 -31.53 -6.62 -10.45
C ASP A 64 -31.70 -8.08 -10.91
N MET A 65 -30.98 -9.04 -10.30
CA MET A 65 -31.01 -10.43 -10.74
C MET A 65 -30.52 -11.42 -9.69
N THR A 66 -30.89 -12.68 -9.87
CA THR A 66 -30.30 -13.81 -9.15
C THR A 66 -29.64 -14.76 -10.14
N VAL A 67 -28.45 -15.23 -9.80
CA VAL A 67 -27.63 -16.11 -10.64
C VAL A 67 -27.14 -17.29 -9.82
N THR A 68 -27.22 -18.49 -10.40
CA THR A 68 -26.75 -19.71 -9.77
C THR A 68 -25.57 -20.27 -10.54
N SER A 69 -24.50 -20.65 -9.84
CA SER A 69 -23.33 -21.29 -10.44
C SER A 69 -23.61 -22.71 -10.88
N GLU A 70 -22.68 -23.26 -11.67
CA GLU A 70 -22.53 -24.70 -11.80
C GLU A 70 -22.07 -25.35 -10.49
N VAL A 71 -22.13 -26.67 -10.43
CA VAL A 71 -21.66 -27.45 -9.28
C VAL A 71 -20.13 -27.52 -9.32
N CYS A 72 -19.48 -27.17 -8.21
CA CYS A 72 -18.03 -27.09 -8.09
C CYS A 72 -17.52 -27.90 -6.89
N LYS A 73 -16.28 -28.40 -6.96
CA LYS A 73 -15.64 -29.15 -5.87
C LYS A 73 -15.24 -28.28 -4.66
N ARG A 74 -15.14 -26.95 -4.85
CA ARG A 74 -14.76 -26.00 -3.81
C ARG A 74 -15.78 -24.87 -3.73
N LYS A 75 -16.16 -24.48 -2.51
CA LYS A 75 -17.03 -23.33 -2.24
C LYS A 75 -16.54 -22.04 -2.92
N LYS A 76 -15.24 -21.75 -2.84
CA LYS A 76 -14.64 -20.56 -3.48
C LYS A 76 -14.84 -20.55 -5.00
N ASP A 77 -14.78 -21.70 -5.65
CA ASP A 77 -14.95 -21.80 -7.10
C ASP A 77 -16.42 -21.60 -7.50
N ALA A 78 -17.36 -22.13 -6.70
CA ALA A 78 -18.79 -21.89 -6.90
C ALA A 78 -19.13 -20.39 -6.80
N GLU A 79 -18.58 -19.68 -5.81
CA GLU A 79 -18.77 -18.24 -5.66
C GLU A 79 -18.18 -17.43 -6.83
N GLN A 80 -16.98 -17.80 -7.31
CA GLN A 80 -16.35 -17.16 -8.46
C GLN A 80 -17.14 -17.44 -9.76
N SER A 81 -17.66 -18.66 -9.91
CA SER A 81 -18.49 -19.07 -11.05
C SER A 81 -19.81 -18.28 -11.08
N ALA A 82 -20.52 -18.18 -9.95
CA ALA A 82 -21.73 -17.36 -9.83
C ALA A 82 -21.46 -15.88 -10.20
N ALA A 83 -20.35 -15.33 -9.71
CA ALA A 83 -19.94 -13.96 -10.04
C ALA A 83 -19.62 -13.78 -11.53
N LYS A 84 -18.96 -14.76 -12.16
CA LYS A 84 -18.65 -14.73 -13.59
C LYS A 84 -19.92 -14.74 -14.45
N ILE A 85 -20.87 -15.62 -14.16
CA ILE A 85 -22.15 -15.68 -14.88
C ILE A 85 -22.94 -14.38 -14.69
N ALA A 86 -22.94 -13.81 -13.49
CA ALA A 86 -23.58 -12.51 -13.25
C ALA A 86 -22.93 -11.38 -14.04
N MET A 87 -21.60 -11.36 -14.14
CA MET A 87 -20.89 -10.42 -14.99
C MET A 87 -21.28 -10.56 -16.46
N GLU A 88 -21.33 -11.78 -16.98
CA GLU A 88 -21.74 -12.07 -18.36
C GLU A 88 -23.18 -11.59 -18.63
N LYS A 89 -24.13 -11.89 -17.74
CA LYS A 89 -25.53 -11.47 -17.87
C LYS A 89 -25.74 -9.96 -17.77
N LEU A 90 -24.94 -9.29 -16.95
CA LEU A 90 -25.00 -7.83 -16.77
C LEU A 90 -24.19 -7.06 -17.84
N GLY A 91 -23.54 -7.77 -18.77
CA GLY A 91 -22.62 -7.16 -19.74
C GLY A 91 -21.40 -6.49 -19.07
N ILE A 92 -21.06 -6.89 -17.84
CA ILE A 92 -19.91 -6.36 -17.11
C ILE A 92 -18.66 -7.01 -17.68
N GLN A 93 -17.96 -6.28 -18.54
CA GLN A 93 -16.61 -6.63 -18.93
C GLN A 93 -15.68 -6.45 -17.72
N PRO A 94 -14.77 -7.41 -17.41
CA PRO A 94 -13.71 -7.18 -16.44
C PRO A 94 -12.98 -5.90 -16.85
N ALA A 95 -13.04 -4.90 -15.97
CA ALA A 95 -12.94 -3.48 -16.31
C ALA A 95 -11.87 -3.15 -17.37
N ARG A 96 -12.32 -2.52 -18.47
CA ARG A 96 -11.48 -1.84 -19.47
C ARG A 96 -11.24 -0.37 -19.11
N ASN A 97 -11.41 0.01 -17.85
CA ASN A 97 -11.02 1.33 -17.37
C ASN A 97 -9.77 1.16 -16.50
N GLU A 98 -8.70 0.64 -17.10
CA GLU A 98 -7.38 0.81 -16.50
C GLU A 98 -7.14 2.33 -16.43
N PRO A 99 -6.87 2.88 -15.23
CA PRO A 99 -6.61 4.30 -15.11
C PRO A 99 -5.39 4.64 -15.97
N THR A 100 -5.51 5.70 -16.74
CA THR A 100 -4.42 6.22 -17.54
C THR A 100 -3.25 6.61 -16.64
N VAL A 101 -2.03 6.63 -17.20
CA VAL A 101 -0.84 7.09 -16.46
C VAL A 101 -1.04 8.49 -15.90
N LYS A 102 -1.77 9.35 -16.60
CA LYS A 102 -2.10 10.70 -16.13
C LYS A 102 -2.99 10.66 -14.89
N GLU A 103 -4.10 9.91 -14.92
CA GLU A 103 -5.00 9.76 -13.76
C GLU A 103 -4.26 9.19 -12.55
N LEU A 104 -3.35 8.24 -12.77
CA LEU A 104 -2.51 7.70 -11.70
C LEU A 104 -1.55 8.74 -11.12
N CYS A 105 -0.96 9.59 -11.97
CA CYS A 105 -0.12 10.70 -11.52
C CYS A 105 -0.93 11.73 -10.72
N ASP A 106 -2.11 12.10 -11.19
CA ASP A 106 -3.01 13.06 -10.53
C ASP A 106 -3.48 12.50 -9.16
N GLU A 107 -3.76 11.20 -9.08
CA GLU A 107 -4.06 10.51 -7.82
C GLU A 107 -2.85 10.48 -6.88
N LEU A 108 -1.63 10.30 -7.40
CA LEU A 108 -0.41 10.38 -6.61
C LEU A 108 -0.18 11.79 -6.06
N VAL A 109 -0.39 12.85 -6.86
CA VAL A 109 -0.36 14.26 -6.42
C VAL A 109 -1.36 14.47 -5.29
N THR A 110 -2.59 14.00 -5.47
CA THR A 110 -3.66 14.10 -4.47
C THR A 110 -3.29 13.39 -3.18
N ARG A 111 -2.76 12.17 -3.26
CA ARG A 111 -2.35 11.40 -2.08
C ARG A 111 -1.17 12.05 -1.35
N VAL A 112 -0.14 12.48 -2.06
CA VAL A 112 1.00 13.21 -1.48
C VAL A 112 0.51 14.46 -0.77
N SER A 113 -0.37 15.25 -1.42
CA SER A 113 -0.95 16.47 -0.84
C SER A 113 -1.72 16.18 0.44
N TYR A 114 -2.54 15.12 0.43
CA TYR A 114 -3.36 14.72 1.58
C TYR A 114 -2.51 14.24 2.77
N VAL A 115 -1.40 13.53 2.54
CA VAL A 115 -0.48 13.11 3.62
C VAL A 115 -0.01 14.29 4.46
N PHE A 116 0.17 15.47 3.86
CA PHE A 116 0.60 16.68 4.56
C PHE A 116 -0.55 17.57 5.02
N SER A 117 -1.82 17.17 4.86
CA SER A 117 -2.97 17.98 5.27
C SER A 117 -3.24 17.89 6.78
N ASP A 118 -3.99 18.85 7.34
CA ASP A 118 -4.36 18.85 8.76
C ASP A 118 -5.28 17.66 9.10
N GLU A 119 -6.10 17.21 8.14
CA GLU A 119 -7.03 16.08 8.29
C GLU A 119 -6.31 14.73 8.39
N PHE A 120 -5.07 14.64 7.92
CA PHE A 120 -4.30 13.39 7.99
C PHE A 120 -3.68 13.14 9.38
N PHE A 121 -3.39 14.20 10.14
CA PHE A 121 -2.74 14.13 11.46
C PHE A 121 -3.44 13.26 12.51
N PRO A 122 -4.78 13.32 12.68
CA PRO A 122 -5.46 12.47 13.64
C PRO A 122 -5.59 11.00 13.18
N SER A 123 -5.05 10.64 12.01
CA SER A 123 -5.09 9.24 11.56
C SER A 123 -4.13 8.35 12.37
N GLY A 124 -4.51 7.08 12.56
CA GLY A 124 -3.64 6.05 13.12
C GLY A 124 -2.55 5.56 12.15
N HIS A 125 -2.29 6.29 11.06
CA HIS A 125 -1.37 5.86 10.01
C HIS A 125 0.10 6.00 10.45
N PRO A 126 1.02 5.07 10.12
CA PRO A 126 2.43 5.15 10.53
C PRO A 126 3.13 6.46 10.17
N LEU A 127 2.78 7.05 9.01
CA LEU A 127 3.28 8.36 8.59
C LEU A 127 2.99 9.50 9.58
N THR A 128 1.95 9.42 10.42
CA THR A 128 1.71 10.49 11.40
C THR A 128 2.82 10.58 12.43
N GLY A 129 3.44 9.46 12.80
CA GLY A 129 4.65 9.45 13.63
C GLY A 129 5.81 10.17 12.96
N HIS A 130 6.02 9.94 11.66
CA HIS A 130 7.05 10.64 10.88
C HIS A 130 6.78 12.14 10.74
N LEU A 131 5.54 12.54 10.52
CA LEU A 131 5.15 13.94 10.43
C LEU A 131 5.37 14.67 11.77
N ARG A 132 4.95 14.07 12.89
CA ARG A 132 5.22 14.60 14.24
C ARG A 132 6.72 14.72 14.50
N ALA A 133 7.49 13.68 14.22
CA ALA A 133 8.94 13.67 14.42
C ALA A 133 9.63 14.74 13.56
N ALA A 134 9.21 14.90 12.30
CA ALA A 134 9.73 15.95 11.41
C ALA A 134 9.43 17.36 11.93
N LEU A 135 8.22 17.61 12.45
CA LEU A 135 7.84 18.90 13.05
C LEU A 135 8.62 19.23 14.33
N ALA A 136 9.12 18.22 15.04
CA ALA A 136 9.95 18.35 16.23
C ALA A 136 11.46 18.57 15.91
N ARG A 137 11.90 18.37 14.66
CA ARG A 137 13.30 18.62 14.25
C ARG A 137 13.67 20.10 14.43
N LYS A 138 14.95 20.34 14.71
CA LYS A 138 15.49 21.68 14.98
C LYS A 138 15.91 22.41 13.71
N GLY A 139 15.84 23.75 13.75
CA GLY A 139 16.40 24.61 12.71
C GLY A 139 15.77 24.40 11.33
N HIS A 140 16.60 24.41 10.29
CA HIS A 140 16.17 24.29 8.90
C HIS A 140 15.57 22.92 8.54
N LEU A 141 15.74 21.90 9.39
CA LEU A 141 15.23 20.55 9.18
C LEU A 141 13.78 20.38 9.65
N ARG A 142 13.23 21.38 10.34
CA ARG A 142 11.87 21.35 10.89
C ARG A 142 10.84 21.18 9.78
N GLY A 143 9.98 20.17 9.92
CA GLY A 143 8.91 19.84 8.98
C GLY A 143 9.37 19.20 7.68
N LEU A 144 10.67 18.96 7.49
CA LEU A 144 11.21 18.28 6.32
C LEU A 144 11.08 16.76 6.49
N VAL A 145 10.28 16.13 5.64
CA VAL A 145 10.08 14.67 5.60
C VAL A 145 10.83 14.09 4.40
N PRO A 146 11.71 13.09 4.60
CA PRO A 146 12.36 12.39 3.49
C PRO A 146 11.33 11.72 2.55
N ALA A 147 11.47 11.88 1.25
CA ALA A 147 10.49 11.40 0.27
C ALA A 147 10.35 9.86 0.27
N PHE A 148 11.44 9.13 0.56
CA PHE A 148 11.40 7.66 0.61
C PHE A 148 10.44 7.13 1.67
N ILE A 149 10.19 7.89 2.74
CA ILE A 149 9.28 7.50 3.83
C ILE A 149 7.84 7.37 3.32
N LEU A 150 7.42 8.21 2.36
CA LEU A 150 6.09 8.11 1.79
C LEU A 150 5.90 6.76 1.07
N ALA A 151 6.84 6.34 0.23
CA ALA A 151 6.77 5.03 -0.44
C ALA A 151 6.85 3.86 0.54
N SER A 152 7.63 4.02 1.61
CA SER A 152 7.91 2.95 2.58
C SER A 152 6.74 2.70 3.53
N CYS A 153 6.04 3.78 3.93
CA CYS A 153 5.02 3.71 4.97
C CYS A 153 3.58 3.86 4.45
N ASP A 154 3.37 4.34 3.22
CA ASP A 154 2.05 4.50 2.61
C ASP A 154 1.85 3.53 1.45
N GLN A 155 1.07 2.48 1.71
CA GLN A 155 0.80 1.44 0.72
C GLN A 155 0.10 2.00 -0.53
N LYS A 156 -0.72 3.05 -0.40
CA LYS A 156 -1.41 3.66 -1.53
C LYS A 156 -0.40 4.39 -2.42
N VAL A 157 0.51 5.17 -1.83
CA VAL A 157 1.62 5.81 -2.58
C VAL A 157 2.47 4.75 -3.30
N ASN A 158 2.87 3.69 -2.60
CA ASN A 158 3.67 2.61 -3.18
C ASN A 158 2.96 1.94 -4.37
N ASN A 159 1.68 1.61 -4.21
CA ASN A 159 0.89 0.99 -5.28
C ASN A 159 0.72 1.91 -6.48
N LEU A 160 0.47 3.21 -6.26
CA LEU A 160 0.41 4.19 -7.34
C LEU A 160 1.73 4.27 -8.10
N CYS A 161 2.87 4.28 -7.39
CA CYS A 161 4.19 4.28 -8.03
C CYS A 161 4.38 3.05 -8.92
N LYS A 162 3.99 1.86 -8.46
CA LYS A 162 4.06 0.61 -9.23
C LYS A 162 3.14 0.61 -10.45
N SER A 163 1.93 1.15 -10.30
CA SER A 163 0.97 1.27 -11.41
C SER A 163 1.44 2.28 -12.46
N ILE A 164 2.13 3.35 -12.06
CA ILE A 164 2.72 4.35 -12.98
C ILE A 164 3.95 3.76 -13.68
N ASN A 165 4.81 3.06 -12.95
CA ASN A 165 6.02 2.45 -13.47
C ASN A 165 6.27 1.08 -12.83
N CYS A 166 6.04 0.02 -13.60
CA CYS A 166 6.20 -1.36 -13.13
C CYS A 166 7.64 -1.70 -12.72
N LYS A 167 8.66 -0.96 -13.19
CA LYS A 167 10.06 -1.15 -12.77
C LYS A 167 10.28 -0.86 -11.29
N VAL A 168 9.36 -0.16 -10.63
CA VAL A 168 9.38 0.08 -9.17
C VAL A 168 9.34 -1.24 -8.39
N GLU A 169 8.74 -2.31 -8.93
CA GLU A 169 8.73 -3.61 -8.26
C GLU A 169 10.13 -4.23 -8.12
N THR A 170 10.97 -4.01 -9.12
CA THR A 170 12.37 -4.49 -9.15
C THR A 170 13.33 -3.51 -8.51
N ASP A 171 13.12 -2.21 -8.73
CA ASP A 171 13.95 -1.13 -8.20
C ASP A 171 13.07 -0.11 -7.46
N HIS A 172 13.02 -0.25 -6.13
CA HIS A 172 12.16 0.56 -5.26
C HIS A 172 12.57 2.02 -5.23
N LEU A 173 13.83 2.34 -5.59
CA LEU A 173 14.31 3.72 -5.60
C LEU A 173 13.61 4.56 -6.68
N LEU A 174 13.04 3.90 -7.70
CA LEU A 174 12.26 4.57 -8.75
C LEU A 174 10.94 5.16 -8.24
N SER A 175 10.48 4.83 -7.04
CA SER A 175 9.32 5.50 -6.43
C SER A 175 9.62 6.94 -6.04
N ILE A 176 10.87 7.24 -5.65
CA ILE A 176 11.29 8.56 -5.19
C ILE A 176 11.09 9.63 -6.28
N PRO A 177 11.63 9.50 -7.51
CA PRO A 177 11.41 10.52 -8.54
C PRO A 177 9.92 10.70 -8.90
N LEU A 178 9.10 9.66 -8.80
CA LEU A 178 7.65 9.78 -9.01
C LEU A 178 6.99 10.62 -7.91
N ILE A 179 7.35 10.38 -6.65
CA ILE A 179 6.86 11.12 -5.49
C ILE A 179 7.34 12.57 -5.54
N MET A 180 8.60 12.81 -5.88
CA MET A 180 9.16 14.16 -6.01
C MET A 180 8.48 14.97 -7.12
N ARG A 181 8.20 14.32 -8.26
CA ARG A 181 7.41 14.93 -9.33
C ARG A 181 6.00 15.27 -8.86
N ALA A 182 5.34 14.36 -8.14
CA ALA A 182 4.02 14.60 -7.59
C ALA A 182 4.00 15.74 -6.55
N ALA A 183 5.03 15.82 -5.70
CA ALA A 183 5.19 16.92 -4.74
C ALA A 183 5.39 18.26 -5.45
N THR A 184 6.20 18.30 -6.51
CA THR A 184 6.43 19.52 -7.31
C THR A 184 5.15 19.99 -8.01
N SER A 185 4.26 19.06 -8.40
CA SER A 185 2.97 19.38 -9.03
C SER A 185 1.87 19.76 -8.03
N SER A 186 2.12 19.66 -6.73
CA SER A 186 1.15 20.03 -5.70
C SER A 186 1.37 21.45 -5.20
N ALA A 187 0.28 22.18 -4.99
CA ALA A 187 0.31 23.52 -4.42
C ALA A 187 0.32 23.52 -2.87
N SER A 188 0.03 22.38 -2.22
CA SER A 188 -0.09 22.31 -0.76
C SER A 188 1.20 21.88 -0.06
N VAL A 189 2.17 21.37 -0.81
CA VAL A 189 3.48 20.96 -0.33
C VAL A 189 4.60 21.71 -1.04
N ALA A 190 5.78 21.70 -0.44
CA ALA A 190 6.98 22.33 -0.96
C ALA A 190 8.11 21.30 -1.05
N THR A 191 8.95 21.47 -2.05
CA THR A 191 10.22 20.76 -2.24
C THR A 191 11.15 21.61 -3.10
N ASP A 192 12.45 21.33 -3.05
CA ASP A 192 13.46 22.04 -3.83
C ASP A 192 14.13 21.10 -4.83
N GLU A 193 14.60 21.66 -5.95
CA GLU A 193 15.31 20.90 -6.98
C GLU A 193 16.56 20.22 -6.41
N GLY A 194 16.75 18.93 -6.74
CA GLY A 194 17.87 18.12 -6.26
C GLY A 194 17.81 17.74 -4.77
N LYS A 195 16.74 18.12 -4.05
CA LYS A 195 16.50 17.69 -2.66
C LYS A 195 15.50 16.54 -2.64
N LEU A 196 15.63 15.66 -1.65
CA LEU A 196 14.78 14.48 -1.50
C LEU A 196 13.88 14.57 -0.26
N TRP A 197 13.45 15.79 0.08
CA TRP A 197 12.52 16.05 1.17
C TRP A 197 11.25 16.72 0.65
N ILE A 198 10.17 16.58 1.40
CA ILE A 198 8.88 17.23 1.17
C ILE A 198 8.43 17.84 2.49
N ARG A 199 7.85 19.04 2.44
CA ARG A 199 7.25 19.71 3.60
C ARG A 199 5.88 20.28 3.23
N LYS A 200 5.03 20.56 4.21
CA LYS A 200 3.82 21.34 3.98
C LYS A 200 4.19 22.77 3.58
N GLN A 201 3.54 23.31 2.54
CA GLN A 201 3.79 24.67 2.05
C GLN A 201 3.34 25.72 3.07
N ASN A 202 2.09 25.58 3.53
CA ASN A 202 1.50 26.44 4.55
C ASN A 202 1.66 25.80 5.94
N PRO A 203 1.74 26.59 7.02
CA PRO A 203 1.79 26.03 8.36
C PRO A 203 0.60 25.10 8.68
N TYR A 204 0.82 24.16 9.60
CA TYR A 204 -0.29 23.43 10.24
C TYR A 204 -1.12 24.36 11.10
N THR A 205 -2.40 24.02 11.28
CA THR A 205 -3.26 24.73 12.22
C THR A 205 -2.72 24.61 13.65
N PRO A 206 -2.99 25.58 14.54
CA PRO A 206 -2.56 25.50 15.94
C PRO A 206 -2.97 24.19 16.62
N ALA A 207 -4.22 23.76 16.40
CA ALA A 207 -4.74 22.49 16.93
C ALA A 207 -3.91 21.28 16.47
N THR A 208 -3.50 21.24 15.20
CA THR A 208 -2.65 20.16 14.68
C THR A 208 -1.24 20.19 15.28
N ILE A 209 -0.68 21.37 15.54
CA ILE A 209 0.64 21.53 16.18
C ILE A 209 0.59 21.08 17.65
N GLU A 210 -0.47 21.44 18.38
CA GLU A 210 -0.70 21.00 19.75
C GLU A 210 -0.83 19.47 19.82
N ALA A 211 -1.67 18.88 18.98
CA ALA A 211 -1.82 17.41 18.89
C ALA A 211 -0.53 16.68 18.46
N ALA A 212 0.39 17.36 17.78
CA ALA A 212 1.71 16.81 17.46
C ALA A 212 2.68 16.83 18.65
N THR A 213 2.44 17.72 19.62
CA THR A 213 3.28 17.96 20.80
C THR A 213 2.80 17.17 22.03
N ASP A 214 1.51 16.82 22.09
CA ASP A 214 0.87 16.12 23.22
C ASP A 214 1.25 14.63 23.39
N GLY A 215 2.27 14.14 22.69
CA GLY A 215 2.79 12.79 22.88
C GLY A 215 3.64 12.69 24.14
N ASN A 216 3.28 11.77 25.05
CA ASN A 216 4.03 11.47 26.27
C ASN A 216 5.52 11.24 25.94
N PRO A 217 6.42 12.19 26.29
CA PRO A 217 7.83 12.01 26.00
C PRO A 217 8.36 11.10 27.10
N SER A 218 8.59 9.82 26.78
CA SER A 218 9.65 9.15 27.52
C SER A 218 10.90 10.03 27.35
N ALA A 219 11.44 10.54 28.45
CA ALA A 219 12.62 11.40 28.43
C ALA A 219 13.87 10.60 28.01
N GLU A 220 13.76 9.28 27.90
CA GLU A 220 14.87 8.38 27.66
C GLU A 220 15.15 8.25 26.16
N SER A 221 16.41 8.49 25.80
CA SER A 221 16.96 8.06 24.52
C SER A 221 16.97 6.55 24.45
N ILE A 222 16.58 5.98 23.31
CA ILE A 222 16.73 4.55 23.05
C ILE A 222 18.04 4.30 22.31
N CYS A 223 18.71 3.21 22.65
CA CYS A 223 19.88 2.72 21.94
C CYS A 223 19.44 1.52 21.10
N VAL A 224 19.69 1.59 19.79
CA VAL A 224 19.39 0.49 18.86
C VAL A 224 20.70 -0.01 18.28
N GLU A 225 21.00 -1.29 18.51
CA GLU A 225 22.13 -1.97 17.87
C GLU A 225 21.83 -2.19 16.38
N ALA A 226 22.82 -1.89 15.55
CA ALA A 226 22.77 -1.98 14.12
C ALA A 226 24.12 -2.48 13.58
N ILE A 227 24.18 -2.71 12.27
CA ILE A 227 25.37 -3.18 11.57
C ILE A 227 25.70 -2.17 10.47
N HIS A 228 26.97 -1.75 10.41
CA HIS A 228 27.49 -0.93 9.34
C HIS A 228 28.22 -1.82 8.32
N ILE A 229 27.66 -1.88 7.10
CA ILE A 229 28.24 -2.61 5.98
C ILE A 229 28.98 -1.61 5.09
N PRO A 230 30.32 -1.69 5.00
CA PRO A 230 31.10 -0.78 4.16
C PRO A 230 30.94 -1.11 2.68
N TYR A 231 31.15 -0.11 1.81
CA TYR A 231 31.16 -0.33 0.35
C TYR A 231 32.42 -1.10 -0.11
N LEU A 232 33.54 -0.90 0.59
CA LEU A 232 34.83 -1.53 0.29
C LEU A 232 34.85 -2.95 0.81
N LEU A 233 35.14 -3.92 -0.06
CA LEU A 233 35.17 -5.35 0.27
C LEU A 233 36.28 -5.70 1.28
N GLU A 234 37.33 -4.87 1.36
CA GLU A 234 38.45 -5.05 2.27
C GLU A 234 38.14 -4.60 3.70
N LYS A 235 37.08 -3.80 3.88
CA LYS A 235 36.68 -3.32 5.21
C LYS A 235 35.74 -4.33 5.86
N ALA A 236 36.02 -4.64 7.13
CA ALA A 236 35.15 -5.49 7.92
C ALA A 236 33.80 -4.81 8.19
N VAL A 237 32.74 -5.62 8.23
CA VAL A 237 31.44 -5.24 8.78
C VAL A 237 31.59 -4.94 10.27
N GLN A 238 31.03 -3.83 10.74
CA GLN A 238 31.19 -3.36 12.12
C GLN A 238 29.85 -3.23 12.84
N PRO A 239 29.78 -3.58 14.13
CA PRO A 239 28.63 -3.23 14.96
C PRO A 239 28.56 -1.70 15.14
N LEU A 240 27.34 -1.19 15.22
CA LEU A 240 27.03 0.22 15.36
C LEU A 240 25.90 0.39 16.37
N VAL A 241 25.91 1.49 17.12
CA VAL A 241 24.79 1.87 17.99
C VAL A 241 24.17 3.17 17.48
N LEU A 242 22.87 3.13 17.23
CA LEU A 242 22.03 4.28 16.91
C LEU A 242 21.44 4.82 18.21
N ASN A 243 21.85 6.04 18.57
CA ASN A 243 21.30 6.75 19.73
C ASN A 243 20.13 7.61 19.25
N ILE A 244 18.91 7.17 19.53
CA ILE A 244 17.70 7.85 19.08
C ILE A 244 17.12 8.61 20.26
N SER A 245 17.22 9.94 20.22
CA SER A 245 16.57 10.81 21.20
C SER A 245 15.05 10.77 21.01
N SER A 246 14.28 10.83 22.10
CA SER A 246 12.81 10.93 22.05
C SER A 246 12.30 12.19 21.34
N LYS A 247 13.13 13.24 21.25
CA LYS A 247 12.83 14.47 20.49
C LYS A 247 13.55 14.52 19.12
N GLY A 248 14.34 13.50 18.81
CA GLY A 248 15.09 13.39 17.57
C GLY A 248 14.31 12.57 16.55
N TYR A 249 14.54 12.84 15.27
CA TYR A 249 14.03 11.98 14.21
C TYR A 249 15.03 10.84 13.98
N TYR A 250 14.62 9.59 14.16
CA TYR A 250 15.55 8.46 14.13
C TYR A 250 16.36 8.35 12.82
N VAL A 251 15.79 8.82 11.70
CA VAL A 251 16.47 8.83 10.40
C VAL A 251 17.66 9.80 10.40
N ASP A 252 17.65 10.84 11.23
CA ASP A 252 18.81 11.72 11.42
C ASP A 252 19.97 10.98 12.08
N ALA A 253 19.69 10.13 13.08
CA ALA A 253 20.71 9.29 13.70
C ALA A 253 21.33 8.31 12.69
N ILE A 254 20.53 7.79 11.78
CA ILE A 254 21.02 6.95 10.67
C ILE A 254 21.88 7.78 9.71
N ALA A 255 21.42 8.96 9.31
CA ALA A 255 22.14 9.86 8.41
C ALA A 255 23.53 10.23 8.97
N GLU A 256 23.59 10.56 10.26
CA GLU A 256 24.84 10.85 10.97
C GLU A 256 25.82 9.67 10.90
N LYS A 257 25.34 8.45 11.19
CA LYS A 257 26.21 7.26 11.15
C LYS A 257 26.65 6.86 9.74
N LEU A 258 25.86 7.19 8.72
CA LEU A 258 26.22 7.00 7.32
C LEU A 258 27.11 8.12 6.75
N GLY A 259 27.31 9.21 7.52
CA GLY A 259 28.11 10.36 7.07
C GLY A 259 27.47 11.15 5.93
N VAL A 260 26.14 11.13 5.82
CA VAL A 260 25.40 11.93 4.82
C VAL A 260 24.85 13.21 5.44
N ALA A 261 24.52 14.21 4.60
CA ALA A 261 24.20 15.56 5.05
C ALA A 261 22.96 15.63 5.96
N ASP A 262 21.89 14.90 5.62
CA ASP A 262 20.65 14.85 6.40
C ASP A 262 19.81 13.61 6.03
N ALA A 263 18.72 13.40 6.78
CA ALA A 263 17.79 12.28 6.59
C ALA A 263 17.19 12.13 5.18
N SER A 264 17.16 13.18 4.35
CA SER A 264 16.66 13.09 2.97
C SER A 264 17.58 12.29 2.06
N HIS A 265 18.86 12.14 2.43
CA HIS A 265 19.84 11.34 1.70
C HIS A 265 19.86 9.86 2.11
N VAL A 266 19.09 9.50 3.15
CA VAL A 266 18.93 8.10 3.55
C VAL A 266 17.93 7.43 2.61
N LEU A 267 18.17 6.16 2.32
CA LEU A 267 17.28 5.32 1.52
C LEU A 267 16.92 4.06 2.32
N LEU A 268 15.71 3.57 2.14
CA LEU A 268 15.24 2.33 2.77
C LEU A 268 15.16 1.22 1.71
N SER A 269 15.81 0.10 1.99
CA SER A 269 15.60 -1.13 1.22
C SER A 269 14.24 -1.73 1.53
N ARG A 270 13.80 -2.70 0.73
CA ARG A 270 12.62 -3.50 1.08
C ARG A 270 12.84 -4.23 2.41
N CYS A 271 11.75 -4.34 3.17
CA CYS A 271 11.58 -5.31 4.25
C CYS A 271 10.97 -6.62 3.70
#